data_AF-A0A957THH6-F1
#
_entry.id   AF-A0A957THH6-F1
#
_cell.length_a   1.000
_cell.length_b   1.000
_cell.length_c   1.000
_cell.angle_alpha   90.00
_cell.angle_beta   90.00
_cell.angle_gamma   90.00
#
_symmetry.space_group_name_H-M   'P 1'
#
loop_
_entity.id
_entity.type
_entity.pdbx_description
1 polymer ?
#
loop_
_entity_poly.entity_id
_entity_poly.type
_entity_poly.pdbx_seq_one_letter_code
_entity_poly.pdbx_strand_id
1 'polypeptide(L)'
;MKIILSRKGFDSSAGGVASPLFPDGSLLSLPIPEQRTKVRYSDLHWQKLNLGSLVESLTRGRLKRHTTAHLDPDLYHAVVSRRPDWRPLFGQDGAAQSHLANQGVGVGDLFLFFGWFRAVEKQGRGYRFVPNAPDYHILYGWLQVGQILQGEQLQKIAPAWALDHPHCLGGRGERNTLYIAAPALCLPTAQSEITRPGAGIFPNCHERQILTAPAALRTQWRLPRWFYPEAGRPPLTYHTDPTRWRVDGDHAYLQSAARGQEFVLDTTYYPEALPWIRALLGI
;
A
#
# COMPACT_ATOMS: atom_id res chain seq x y z
N MET A 1 -16.57 -4.25 9.05
CA MET A 1 -15.42 -4.12 8.14
C MET A 1 -14.30 -3.45 8.91
N LYS A 2 -13.05 -3.79 8.64
CA LYS A 2 -11.87 -3.09 9.15
C LYS A 2 -11.16 -2.37 8.02
N ILE A 3 -10.52 -1.26 8.35
CA ILE A 3 -9.58 -0.57 7.46
C ILE A 3 -8.18 -0.86 7.95
N ILE A 4 -7.30 -1.20 7.02
CA ILE A 4 -5.90 -1.47 7.30
C ILE A 4 -5.05 -0.47 6.51
N LEU A 5 -4.37 0.44 7.21
CA LEU A 5 -3.31 1.25 6.59
C LEU A 5 -2.05 0.40 6.53
N SER A 6 -1.67 0.02 5.32
CA SER A 6 -0.57 -0.94 5.07
C SER A 6 0.61 -0.26 4.39
N ARG A 7 1.75 -0.23 5.07
CA ARG A 7 2.98 0.39 4.56
C ARG A 7 3.68 -0.53 3.58
N LYS A 8 3.82 -0.10 2.32
CA LYS A 8 4.35 -0.89 1.21
C LYS A 8 5.22 -0.08 0.25
N GLY A 9 5.98 -0.81 -0.57
CA GLY A 9 6.95 -0.24 -1.51
C GLY A 9 8.28 0.11 -0.84
N PHE A 10 9.13 0.83 -1.58
CA PHE A 10 10.43 1.27 -1.07
C PHE A 10 10.33 2.05 0.25
N ASP A 11 11.26 1.77 1.16
CA ASP A 11 11.51 2.52 2.37
C ASP A 11 13.01 2.76 2.60
N SER A 12 13.38 3.31 3.76
CA SER A 12 14.79 3.59 4.09
C SER A 12 15.65 2.33 4.22
N SER A 13 15.05 1.18 4.53
CA SER A 13 15.72 -0.12 4.69
C SER A 13 15.67 -0.95 3.40
N ALA A 14 14.53 -0.99 2.73
CA ALA A 14 14.27 -1.76 1.53
C ALA A 14 14.17 -0.81 0.33
N GLY A 15 15.16 -0.84 -0.55
CA GLY A 15 15.23 0.07 -1.70
C GLY A 15 15.99 1.36 -1.40
N GLY A 16 15.84 1.95 -0.21
CA GLY A 16 16.70 3.02 0.34
C GLY A 16 16.47 4.43 -0.22
N VAL A 17 15.40 4.63 -1.00
CA VAL A 17 14.97 5.93 -1.55
C VAL A 17 13.45 5.97 -1.62
N ALA A 18 12.87 7.17 -1.78
CA ALA A 18 11.42 7.32 -1.97
C ALA A 18 10.95 6.74 -3.31
N SER A 19 9.67 6.43 -3.39
CA SER A 19 8.95 6.23 -4.65
C SER A 19 8.68 7.58 -5.35
N PRO A 20 8.64 7.63 -6.69
CA PRO A 20 8.42 8.86 -7.43
C PRO A 20 6.98 9.37 -7.35
N LEU A 21 6.85 10.66 -7.05
CA LEU A 21 5.69 11.49 -7.40
C LEU A 21 6.05 12.32 -8.63
N PHE A 22 5.42 12.03 -9.77
CA PHE A 22 5.75 12.67 -11.04
C PHE A 22 5.12 14.06 -11.19
N PRO A 23 5.64 14.92 -12.10
CA PRO A 23 5.13 16.28 -12.31
C PRO A 23 3.65 16.36 -12.75
N ASP A 24 3.13 15.30 -13.39
CA ASP A 24 1.71 15.19 -13.76
C ASP A 24 0.81 14.71 -12.59
N GLY A 25 1.39 14.63 -11.38
CA GLY A 25 0.74 14.16 -10.17
C GLY A 25 0.64 12.65 -10.05
N SER A 26 1.10 11.87 -11.03
CA SER A 26 1.01 10.42 -10.96
C SER A 26 1.95 9.81 -9.91
N LEU A 27 1.50 8.71 -9.31
CA LEU A 27 2.22 7.97 -8.26
C LEU A 27 2.64 6.59 -8.78
N LEU A 28 3.88 6.20 -8.54
CA LEU A 28 4.34 4.83 -8.79
C LEU A 28 5.06 4.31 -7.56
N SER A 29 4.41 3.45 -6.77
CA SER A 29 5.07 2.76 -5.67
C SER A 29 6.10 1.77 -6.23
N LEU A 30 7.36 1.92 -5.82
CA LEU A 30 8.44 1.04 -6.29
C LEU A 30 8.45 -0.27 -5.48
N PRO A 31 8.40 -1.45 -6.14
CA PRO A 31 8.46 -2.75 -5.46
C PRO A 31 9.84 -2.97 -4.85
N ILE A 32 9.91 -3.45 -3.61
CA ILE A 32 11.19 -3.65 -2.87
C ILE A 32 12.12 -4.66 -3.59
N PRO A 33 13.45 -4.53 -3.48
CA PRO A 33 14.34 -5.54 -4.02
C PRO A 33 14.23 -6.85 -3.24
N GLU A 34 14.10 -7.99 -3.93
CA GLU A 34 14.10 -9.31 -3.28
C GLU A 34 14.69 -10.40 -4.19
N GLN A 35 15.63 -11.19 -3.67
CA GLN A 35 16.35 -12.21 -4.43
C GLN A 35 15.54 -13.50 -4.68
N ARG A 36 14.45 -13.71 -3.95
CA ARG A 36 13.59 -14.90 -4.10
C ARG A 36 12.75 -14.88 -5.37
N THR A 37 12.55 -13.70 -5.97
CA THR A 37 11.74 -13.53 -7.17
C THR A 37 12.62 -13.60 -8.42
N LYS A 38 12.03 -13.96 -9.56
CA LYS A 38 12.72 -13.94 -10.86
C LYS A 38 12.46 -12.67 -11.67
N VAL A 39 11.48 -11.88 -11.25
CA VAL A 39 11.05 -10.66 -11.94
C VAL A 39 12.07 -9.56 -11.71
N ARG A 40 12.67 -9.01 -12.76
CA ARG A 40 13.66 -7.92 -12.69
C ARG A 40 12.98 -6.58 -12.92
N TYR A 41 13.55 -5.49 -12.41
CA TYR A 41 13.03 -4.15 -12.72
C TYR A 41 12.99 -3.85 -14.23
N SER A 42 13.92 -4.42 -15.01
CA SER A 42 13.94 -4.31 -16.47
C SER A 42 12.73 -4.94 -17.15
N ASP A 43 12.04 -5.86 -16.48
CA ASP A 43 10.89 -6.58 -17.04
C ASP A 43 9.60 -5.78 -16.81
N LEU A 44 9.63 -4.83 -15.87
CA LEU A 44 8.48 -4.05 -15.44
C LEU A 44 8.33 -2.76 -16.26
N HIS A 45 7.12 -2.52 -16.75
CA HIS A 45 6.80 -1.34 -17.56
C HIS A 45 5.60 -0.61 -16.98
N TRP A 46 5.76 0.67 -16.63
CA TRP A 46 4.65 1.50 -16.19
C TRP A 46 4.48 2.66 -17.16
N GLN A 47 3.31 2.72 -17.81
CA GLN A 47 3.08 3.59 -18.95
C GLN A 47 4.18 3.40 -20.02
N LYS A 48 4.93 4.46 -20.34
CA LYS A 48 6.06 4.43 -21.28
C LYS A 48 7.42 4.26 -20.58
N LEU A 49 7.44 4.05 -19.26
CA LEU A 49 8.66 3.95 -18.46
C LEU A 49 9.02 2.49 -18.17
N ASN A 50 10.28 2.14 -18.42
CA ASN A 50 10.87 0.92 -17.90
C ASN A 50 11.37 1.17 -16.47
N LEU A 51 10.90 0.38 -15.49
CA LEU A 51 11.29 0.59 -14.09
C LEU A 51 12.78 0.33 -13.86
N GLY A 52 13.44 -0.48 -14.67
CA GLY A 52 14.87 -0.73 -14.58
C GLY A 52 15.69 0.56 -14.71
N SER A 53 15.43 1.36 -15.74
CA SER A 53 16.08 2.67 -15.92
C SER A 53 15.68 3.67 -14.86
N LEU A 54 14.41 3.66 -14.44
CA LEU A 54 13.89 4.54 -13.41
C LEU A 54 14.58 4.29 -12.06
N VAL A 55 14.56 3.05 -11.58
CA VAL A 55 15.18 2.65 -10.30
C VAL A 55 16.69 2.88 -10.33
N GLU A 56 17.37 2.57 -11.42
CA GLU A 56 18.81 2.83 -11.55
C GLU A 56 19.12 4.33 -11.45
N SER A 57 18.31 5.19 -12.08
CA SER A 57 18.48 6.65 -11.97
C SER A 57 18.22 7.18 -10.56
N LEU A 58 17.09 6.80 -9.95
CA LEU A 58 16.68 7.29 -8.63
C LEU A 58 17.59 6.78 -7.50
N THR A 59 18.14 5.58 -7.63
CA THR A 59 19.08 5.01 -6.67
C THR A 59 20.55 5.34 -6.97
N ARG A 60 20.81 6.18 -7.98
CA ARG A 60 22.16 6.56 -8.44
C ARG A 60 23.04 5.34 -8.72
N GLY A 61 22.46 4.31 -9.33
CA GLY A 61 23.14 3.09 -9.71
C GLY A 61 23.36 2.08 -8.59
N ARG A 62 22.89 2.32 -7.36
CA ARG A 62 22.98 1.34 -6.26
C ARG A 62 22.13 0.11 -6.55
N LEU A 63 20.90 0.28 -7.03
CA LEU A 63 20.12 -0.80 -7.62
C LEU A 63 20.27 -0.75 -9.13
N LYS A 64 20.38 -1.92 -9.75
CA LYS A 64 20.61 -2.06 -11.18
C LYS A 64 19.34 -2.55 -11.86
N ARG A 65 19.19 -2.29 -13.16
CA ARG A 65 18.01 -2.73 -13.92
C ARG A 65 17.72 -4.23 -13.85
N HIS A 66 18.74 -5.06 -13.68
CA HIS A 66 18.61 -6.52 -13.54
C HIS A 66 18.40 -6.99 -12.09
N THR A 67 18.37 -6.09 -11.12
CA THR A 67 18.00 -6.44 -9.74
C THR A 67 16.55 -6.92 -9.73
N THR A 68 16.29 -8.00 -8.98
CA THR A 68 14.98 -8.62 -8.85
C THR A 68 14.08 -7.86 -7.88
N ALA A 69 12.79 -7.84 -8.17
CA ALA A 69 11.79 -7.03 -7.50
C ALA A 69 10.67 -7.89 -6.91
N HIS A 70 10.22 -7.51 -5.71
CA HIS A 70 9.08 -8.07 -5.01
C HIS A 70 7.82 -7.29 -5.36
N LEU A 71 7.10 -7.75 -6.37
CA LEU A 71 5.79 -7.19 -6.74
C LEU A 71 4.75 -7.56 -5.67
N ASP A 72 4.74 -6.79 -4.59
CA ASP A 72 3.77 -6.90 -3.49
C ASP A 72 3.54 -5.51 -2.84
N PRO A 73 2.29 -5.05 -2.71
CA PRO A 73 1.08 -5.65 -3.25
C PRO A 73 1.11 -5.60 -4.78
N ASP A 74 0.65 -6.68 -5.41
CA ASP A 74 0.57 -6.80 -6.85
C ASP A 74 -0.73 -6.16 -7.37
N LEU A 75 -0.73 -4.83 -7.50
CA LEU A 75 -1.93 -4.04 -7.86
C LEU A 75 -1.95 -3.61 -9.33
N TYR A 76 -0.78 -3.47 -9.95
CA TYR A 76 -0.65 -2.84 -11.26
C TYR A 76 -0.81 -3.89 -12.37
N HIS A 77 -2.01 -3.97 -12.96
CA HIS A 77 -2.29 -4.94 -14.03
C HIS A 77 -1.28 -4.86 -15.19
N ALA A 78 -1.02 -3.65 -15.70
CA ALA A 78 -0.22 -3.42 -16.91
C ALA A 78 1.30 -3.50 -16.71
N VAL A 79 1.79 -3.72 -15.48
CA VAL A 79 3.23 -3.62 -15.19
C VAL A 79 4.04 -4.81 -15.67
N VAL A 80 3.40 -5.98 -15.82
CA VAL A 80 3.96 -7.19 -16.42
C VAL A 80 2.89 -7.92 -17.20
N SER A 81 3.28 -8.81 -18.11
CA SER A 81 2.35 -9.74 -18.75
C SER A 81 1.69 -10.62 -17.71
N ARG A 82 0.36 -10.67 -17.72
CA ARG A 82 -0.45 -11.45 -16.78
C ARG A 82 -1.03 -12.67 -17.46
N ARG A 83 -1.18 -13.76 -16.68
CA ARG A 83 -2.02 -14.89 -17.10
C ARG A 83 -3.50 -14.47 -17.08
N PRO A 84 -4.37 -15.13 -17.86
CA PRO A 84 -5.81 -14.95 -17.75
C PRO A 84 -6.30 -15.08 -16.31
N ASP A 85 -7.38 -14.36 -15.98
CA ASP A 85 -8.03 -14.36 -14.68
C ASP A 85 -7.18 -13.84 -13.51
N TRP A 86 -6.02 -13.23 -13.78
CA TRP A 86 -5.21 -12.57 -12.77
C TRP A 86 -6.05 -11.55 -12.00
N ARG A 87 -5.91 -11.59 -10.68
CA ARG A 87 -6.52 -10.63 -9.76
C ARG A 87 -5.45 -9.98 -8.90
N PRO A 88 -5.62 -8.70 -8.52
CA PRO A 88 -4.71 -8.07 -7.58
C PRO A 88 -4.61 -8.86 -6.28
N LEU A 89 -3.41 -8.92 -5.73
CA LEU A 89 -3.15 -9.69 -4.53
C LEU A 89 -2.05 -9.06 -3.66
N PHE A 90 -2.02 -9.49 -2.41
CA PHE A 90 -1.10 -8.99 -1.39
C PHE A 90 -0.68 -10.14 -0.48
N GLY A 91 0.61 -10.30 -0.23
CA GLY A 91 1.17 -11.32 0.65
C GLY A 91 1.73 -10.74 1.94
N GLN A 92 1.50 -11.41 3.07
CA GLN A 92 2.06 -11.02 4.35
C GLN A 92 2.55 -12.23 5.14
N ASP A 93 3.60 -12.03 5.94
CA ASP A 93 4.17 -13.08 6.79
C ASP A 93 4.66 -12.54 8.15
N GLY A 94 5.24 -13.45 8.94
CA GLY A 94 5.91 -13.11 10.20
C GLY A 94 5.03 -12.37 11.20
N ALA A 95 5.61 -11.37 11.87
CA ALA A 95 4.94 -10.59 12.91
C ALA A 95 3.81 -9.70 12.36
N ALA A 96 3.97 -9.19 11.15
CA ALA A 96 2.94 -8.38 10.50
C ALA A 96 1.69 -9.24 10.20
N GLN A 97 1.87 -10.47 9.74
CA GLN A 97 0.75 -11.39 9.55
C GLN A 97 0.13 -11.85 10.87
N SER A 98 0.96 -12.16 11.89
CA SER A 98 0.45 -12.43 13.23
C SER A 98 -0.43 -11.30 13.76
N HIS A 99 -0.04 -10.04 13.50
CA HIS A 99 -0.86 -8.88 13.88
C HIS A 99 -2.20 -8.87 13.15
N LEU A 100 -2.22 -9.02 11.82
CA LEU A 100 -3.46 -9.07 11.04
C LEU A 100 -4.40 -10.19 11.54
N ALA A 101 -3.86 -11.38 11.81
CA ALA A 101 -4.63 -12.49 12.35
C ALA A 101 -5.19 -12.18 13.75
N ASN A 102 -4.39 -11.61 14.65
CA ASN A 102 -4.80 -11.24 16.00
C ASN A 102 -5.86 -10.12 16.01
N GLN A 103 -5.84 -9.24 15.01
CA GLN A 103 -6.88 -8.22 14.80
C GLN A 103 -8.11 -8.77 14.08
N GLY A 104 -8.13 -10.06 13.73
CA GLY A 104 -9.23 -10.70 13.01
C GLY A 104 -9.50 -10.07 11.65
N VAL A 105 -8.44 -9.71 10.90
CA VAL A 105 -8.57 -9.22 9.52
C VAL A 105 -9.02 -10.37 8.62
N GLY A 106 -10.14 -10.17 7.93
CA GLY A 106 -10.85 -11.21 7.18
C GLY A 106 -11.39 -10.74 5.83
N VAL A 107 -12.15 -11.62 5.18
CA VAL A 107 -12.89 -11.31 3.95
C VAL A 107 -13.82 -10.12 4.18
N GLY A 108 -13.83 -9.19 3.23
CA GLY A 108 -14.59 -7.94 3.27
C GLY A 108 -13.83 -6.75 3.86
N ASP A 109 -12.73 -6.97 4.58
CA ASP A 109 -11.89 -5.89 5.11
C ASP A 109 -11.07 -5.21 4.00
N LEU A 110 -10.69 -3.95 4.23
CA LEU A 110 -10.09 -3.08 3.22
C LEU A 110 -8.66 -2.68 3.60
N PHE A 111 -7.70 -3.13 2.81
CA PHE A 111 -6.35 -2.57 2.81
C PHE A 111 -6.32 -1.25 2.02
N LEU A 112 -5.75 -0.23 2.62
CA LEU A 112 -5.33 1.01 1.99
C LEU A 112 -3.81 1.08 2.08
N PHE A 113 -3.14 0.93 0.94
CA PHE A 113 -1.69 0.89 0.88
C PHE A 113 -1.12 2.29 0.81
N PHE A 114 -0.15 2.58 1.67
CA PHE A 114 0.63 3.81 1.64
C PHE A 114 2.11 3.52 1.53
N GLY A 115 2.86 4.47 0.97
CA GLY A 115 4.30 4.35 0.76
C GLY A 115 5.02 5.67 1.00
N TRP A 116 6.35 5.63 0.95
CA TRP A 116 7.19 6.83 0.99
C TRP A 116 7.34 7.40 -0.43
N PHE A 117 6.91 8.65 -0.63
CA PHE A 117 6.99 9.36 -1.90
C PHE A 117 7.77 10.66 -1.80
N ARG A 118 8.43 11.04 -2.90
CA ARG A 118 9.07 12.34 -3.08
C ARG A 118 8.95 12.77 -4.54
N ALA A 119 8.78 14.07 -4.76
CA ALA A 119 8.68 14.63 -6.11
C ALA A 119 9.93 14.35 -6.95
N VAL A 120 9.73 13.99 -8.22
CA VAL A 120 10.80 13.78 -9.20
C VAL A 120 10.65 14.70 -10.40
N GLU A 121 11.76 15.02 -11.03
CA GLU A 121 11.82 15.77 -12.28
C GLU A 121 12.68 15.02 -13.31
N LYS A 122 12.41 15.29 -14.58
CA LYS A 122 13.14 14.66 -15.68
C LYS A 122 14.58 15.18 -15.72
N GLN A 123 15.54 14.27 -15.81
CA GLN A 123 16.95 14.58 -15.99
C GLN A 123 17.51 13.74 -17.14
N GLY A 124 17.72 14.39 -18.29
CA GLY A 124 18.14 13.69 -19.51
C GLY A 124 17.15 12.60 -19.90
N ARG A 125 17.61 11.34 -19.93
CA ARG A 125 16.77 10.16 -20.23
C ARG A 125 16.12 9.52 -18.99
N GLY A 126 16.46 9.98 -17.78
CA GLY A 126 15.97 9.42 -16.52
C GLY A 126 15.24 10.45 -15.66
N TYR A 127 15.16 10.16 -14.37
CA TYR A 127 14.57 11.03 -13.36
C TYR A 127 15.55 11.25 -12.20
N ARG A 128 15.39 12.37 -11.51
CA ARG A 128 16.01 12.63 -10.22
C ARG A 128 14.98 13.17 -9.26
N PHE A 129 15.22 13.03 -7.96
CA PHE A 129 14.44 13.74 -6.95
C PHE A 129 14.65 15.24 -7.08
N VAL A 130 13.56 16.00 -7.00
CA VAL A 130 13.61 17.46 -6.93
C VAL A 130 14.37 17.85 -5.65
N PRO A 131 15.39 18.73 -5.74
CA PRO A 131 16.14 19.17 -4.57
C PRO A 131 15.22 19.78 -3.50
N ASN A 132 15.43 19.43 -2.23
CA ASN A 132 14.65 19.90 -1.08
C ASN A 132 13.14 19.60 -1.13
N ALA A 133 12.68 18.76 -2.06
CA ALA A 133 11.29 18.32 -2.04
C ALA A 133 10.99 17.51 -0.76
N PRO A 134 9.85 17.76 -0.10
CA PRO A 134 9.46 17.06 1.11
C PRO A 134 9.19 15.57 0.86
N ASP A 135 9.30 14.80 1.94
CA ASP A 135 8.91 13.39 1.98
C ASP A 135 7.48 13.25 2.45
N TYR A 136 6.72 12.43 1.73
CA TYR A 136 5.34 12.16 2.04
C TYR A 136 5.10 10.67 2.30
N HIS A 137 4.22 10.37 3.24
CA HIS A 137 3.43 9.15 3.23
C HIS A 137 2.14 9.43 2.46
N ILE A 138 1.90 8.67 1.38
CA ILE A 138 0.75 8.86 0.49
C ILE A 138 0.07 7.51 0.27
N LEU A 139 -1.26 7.48 0.37
CA LEU A 139 -2.09 6.36 -0.05
C LEU A 139 -2.03 6.22 -1.58
N TYR A 140 -1.59 5.08 -2.09
CA TYR A 140 -1.38 4.87 -3.52
C TYR A 140 -2.24 3.74 -4.11
N GLY A 141 -2.89 2.93 -3.27
CA GLY A 141 -3.78 1.88 -3.76
C GLY A 141 -4.64 1.25 -2.66
N TRP A 142 -5.54 0.38 -3.06
CA TRP A 142 -6.44 -0.34 -2.17
C TRP A 142 -6.63 -1.80 -2.60
N LEU A 143 -7.01 -2.64 -1.64
CA LEU A 143 -7.45 -4.01 -1.86
C LEU A 143 -8.47 -4.40 -0.79
N GLN A 144 -9.71 -4.64 -1.20
CA GLN A 144 -10.71 -5.32 -0.38
C GLN A 144 -10.49 -6.82 -0.46
N VAL A 145 -10.41 -7.49 0.69
CA VAL A 145 -10.15 -8.92 0.76
C VAL A 145 -11.36 -9.70 0.23
N GLY A 146 -11.15 -10.47 -0.84
CA GLY A 146 -12.13 -11.42 -1.36
C GLY A 146 -11.86 -12.86 -0.98
N GLN A 147 -10.58 -13.22 -0.80
CA GLN A 147 -10.16 -14.56 -0.41
C GLN A 147 -8.83 -14.47 0.36
N ILE A 148 -8.64 -15.39 1.31
CA ILE A 148 -7.41 -15.54 2.08
C ILE A 148 -6.91 -16.97 1.89
N LEU A 149 -5.65 -17.14 1.51
CA LEU A 149 -4.96 -18.42 1.44
C LEU A 149 -3.78 -18.40 2.40
N GLN A 150 -3.65 -19.39 3.28
CA GLN A 150 -2.59 -19.40 4.29
C GLN A 150 -1.84 -20.74 4.34
N GLY A 151 -0.54 -20.68 4.62
CA GLY A 151 0.28 -21.85 4.93
C GLY A 151 0.24 -22.88 3.81
N GLU A 152 -0.17 -24.11 4.12
CA GLU A 152 -0.26 -25.19 3.15
C GLU A 152 -1.29 -24.93 2.02
N GLN A 153 -2.34 -24.14 2.29
CA GLN A 153 -3.34 -23.83 1.26
C GLN A 153 -2.72 -23.06 0.09
N LEU A 154 -1.73 -22.20 0.36
CA LEU A 154 -0.98 -21.50 -0.69
C LEU A 154 -0.27 -22.44 -1.65
N GLN A 155 0.21 -23.58 -1.16
CA GLN A 155 0.94 -24.54 -1.98
C GLN A 155 -0.02 -25.48 -2.73
N LYS A 156 -1.17 -25.79 -2.12
CA LYS A 156 -2.12 -26.79 -2.65
C LYS A 156 -3.15 -26.20 -3.61
N ILE A 157 -3.63 -24.99 -3.35
CA ILE A 157 -4.81 -24.42 -4.02
C ILE A 157 -4.61 -22.99 -4.53
N ALA A 158 -3.39 -22.45 -4.52
CA ALA A 158 -3.14 -21.17 -5.17
C ALA A 158 -3.45 -21.27 -6.67
N PRO A 159 -4.19 -20.29 -7.23
CA PRO A 159 -4.53 -20.30 -8.64
C PRO A 159 -3.27 -20.16 -9.51
N ALA A 160 -3.30 -20.74 -10.71
CA ALA A 160 -2.14 -20.77 -11.60
C ALA A 160 -1.56 -19.37 -11.92
N TRP A 161 -2.41 -18.34 -11.97
CA TRP A 161 -2.00 -16.96 -12.20
C TRP A 161 -1.30 -16.29 -11.00
N ALA A 162 -1.40 -16.86 -9.81
CA ALA A 162 -0.73 -16.36 -8.60
C ALA A 162 0.59 -17.08 -8.31
N LEU A 163 0.90 -18.20 -8.98
CA LEU A 163 2.08 -19.04 -8.65
C LEU A 163 3.42 -18.32 -8.81
N ASP A 164 3.48 -17.31 -9.68
CA ASP A 164 4.67 -16.48 -9.89
C ASP A 164 4.85 -15.40 -8.80
N HIS A 165 3.87 -15.22 -7.89
CA HIS A 165 3.93 -14.24 -6.82
C HIS A 165 4.97 -14.61 -5.74
N PRO A 166 5.69 -13.66 -5.13
CA PRO A 166 6.76 -13.94 -4.15
C PRO A 166 6.35 -14.77 -2.92
N HIS A 167 5.05 -14.82 -2.61
CA HIS A 167 4.51 -15.63 -1.53
C HIS A 167 4.12 -17.06 -1.95
N CYS A 168 4.21 -17.39 -3.25
CA CYS A 168 3.95 -18.72 -3.79
C CYS A 168 5.24 -19.48 -4.18
N LEU A 169 6.39 -18.79 -4.26
CA LEU A 169 7.68 -19.37 -4.69
C LEU A 169 8.38 -20.27 -3.65
N GLY A 170 7.72 -20.59 -2.53
CA GLY A 170 8.26 -21.44 -1.46
C GLY A 170 9.21 -20.71 -0.48
N GLY A 171 9.66 -21.42 0.56
CA GLY A 171 10.64 -20.90 1.52
C GLY A 171 10.10 -19.89 2.55
N ARG A 172 8.79 -19.83 2.75
CA ARG A 172 8.14 -19.04 3.81
C ARG A 172 7.46 -19.96 4.81
N GLY A 173 7.38 -19.54 6.07
CA GLY A 173 6.82 -20.34 7.16
C GLY A 173 5.31 -20.48 7.11
N GLU A 174 4.74 -21.22 8.08
CA GLU A 174 3.31 -21.54 8.18
C GLU A 174 2.39 -20.30 8.20
N ARG A 175 2.92 -19.16 8.67
CA ARG A 175 2.18 -17.90 8.71
C ARG A 175 2.17 -17.15 7.39
N ASN A 176 2.78 -17.67 6.33
CA ASN A 176 2.71 -17.06 5.01
C ASN A 176 1.24 -17.00 4.54
N THR A 177 0.75 -15.81 4.24
CA THR A 177 -0.67 -15.57 3.89
C THR A 177 -0.77 -14.71 2.64
N LEU A 178 -1.73 -15.03 1.79
CA LEU A 178 -2.06 -14.33 0.57
C LEU A 178 -3.50 -13.83 0.63
N TYR A 179 -3.67 -12.52 0.50
CA TYR A 179 -4.93 -11.82 0.40
C TYR A 179 -5.21 -11.52 -1.08
N ILE A 180 -6.24 -12.13 -1.63
CA ILE A 180 -6.67 -11.93 -3.02
C ILE A 180 -7.83 -10.94 -3.04
N ALA A 181 -7.74 -9.92 -3.89
CA ALA A 181 -8.73 -8.86 -3.99
C ALA A 181 -10.11 -9.38 -4.39
N ALA A 182 -11.18 -8.90 -3.76
CA ALA A 182 -12.56 -9.13 -4.21
C ALA A 182 -12.76 -8.67 -5.67
N PRO A 183 -13.66 -9.30 -6.46
CA PRO A 183 -13.88 -8.89 -7.85
C PRO A 183 -14.40 -7.46 -7.95
N ALA A 184 -15.32 -7.11 -7.06
CA ALA A 184 -15.91 -5.78 -6.93
C ALA A 184 -15.83 -5.31 -5.48
N LEU A 185 -15.75 -3.99 -5.30
CA LEU A 185 -15.79 -3.34 -4.00
C LEU A 185 -17.21 -3.40 -3.44
N CYS A 186 -17.36 -3.91 -2.22
CA CYS A 186 -18.61 -3.97 -1.49
C CYS A 186 -18.47 -3.21 -0.16
N LEU A 187 -19.00 -1.99 -0.10
CA LEU A 187 -19.02 -1.19 1.13
C LEU A 187 -20.38 -1.34 1.83
N PRO A 188 -20.42 -1.51 3.16
CA PRO A 188 -21.66 -1.45 3.92
C PRO A 188 -22.37 -0.11 3.69
N THR A 189 -23.69 -0.18 3.49
CA THR A 189 -24.69 0.92 3.38
C THR A 189 -24.71 1.79 2.11
N ALA A 190 -25.95 1.95 1.61
CA ALA A 190 -26.50 2.69 0.47
C ALA A 190 -25.99 2.33 -0.94
N GLN A 191 -26.95 1.97 -1.80
CA GLN A 191 -26.79 1.67 -3.23
C GLN A 191 -25.90 2.72 -3.90
N SER A 192 -24.66 2.36 -4.22
CA SER A 192 -23.95 3.05 -5.29
C SER A 192 -24.14 2.20 -6.52
N GLU A 193 -24.78 2.76 -7.54
CA GLU A 193 -24.88 2.13 -8.87
C GLU A 193 -23.49 1.98 -9.53
N ILE A 194 -22.47 2.66 -9.00
CA ILE A 194 -21.11 2.64 -9.53
C ILE A 194 -20.36 1.44 -8.93
N THR A 195 -20.32 0.36 -9.70
CA THR A 195 -19.48 -0.80 -9.39
C THR A 195 -18.01 -0.44 -9.59
N ARG A 196 -17.21 -0.45 -8.52
CA ARG A 196 -15.75 -0.32 -8.58
C ARG A 196 -15.08 -1.69 -8.43
N PRO A 197 -13.90 -1.92 -9.02
CA PRO A 197 -13.09 -3.09 -8.71
C PRO A 197 -12.71 -3.16 -7.24
N GLY A 198 -12.62 -4.37 -6.67
CA GLY A 198 -12.25 -4.56 -5.27
C GLY A 198 -10.81 -4.17 -4.94
N ALA A 199 -9.96 -3.94 -5.93
CA ALA A 199 -8.61 -3.42 -5.76
C ALA A 199 -8.22 -2.49 -6.90
N GLY A 200 -7.25 -1.61 -6.63
CA GLY A 200 -6.76 -0.66 -7.63
C GLY A 200 -5.71 0.29 -7.08
N ILE A 201 -5.33 1.26 -7.91
CA ILE A 201 -4.37 2.31 -7.59
C ILE A 201 -5.03 3.67 -7.71
N PHE A 202 -4.55 4.64 -6.93
CA PHE A 202 -4.87 6.04 -7.17
C PHE A 202 -4.00 6.56 -8.32
N PRO A 203 -4.57 6.90 -9.49
CA PRO A 203 -3.77 7.25 -10.66
C PRO A 203 -2.99 8.56 -10.48
N ASN A 204 -3.58 9.51 -9.75
CA ASN A 204 -2.99 10.80 -9.42
C ASN A 204 -3.09 11.06 -7.92
N CYS A 205 -2.07 11.72 -7.39
CA CYS A 205 -2.00 12.21 -6.04
C CYS A 205 -3.04 13.32 -5.82
N HIS A 206 -3.93 13.10 -4.85
CA HIS A 206 -4.83 14.12 -4.33
C HIS A 206 -4.52 14.41 -2.87
N GLU A 207 -4.83 15.63 -2.40
CA GLU A 207 -4.57 16.04 -1.02
C GLU A 207 -5.13 15.07 0.02
N ARG A 208 -6.31 14.47 -0.26
CA ARG A 208 -6.97 13.50 0.64
C ARG A 208 -6.19 12.19 0.83
N GLN A 209 -5.24 11.88 -0.06
CA GLN A 209 -4.40 10.69 -0.01
C GLN A 209 -3.10 10.93 0.77
N ILE A 210 -2.70 12.20 0.96
CA ILE A 210 -1.48 12.56 1.66
C ILE A 210 -1.74 12.43 3.15
N LEU A 211 -1.05 11.48 3.78
CA LEU A 211 -1.13 11.28 5.22
C LEU A 211 -0.26 12.29 5.96
N THR A 212 0.90 12.64 5.41
CA THR A 212 1.84 13.58 6.03
C THR A 212 1.24 14.98 6.15
N ALA A 213 1.37 15.58 7.33
CA ALA A 213 0.91 16.94 7.58
C ALA A 213 1.72 17.97 6.75
N PRO A 214 1.11 19.10 6.34
CA PRO A 214 1.83 20.16 5.65
C PRO A 214 3.05 20.64 6.44
N ALA A 215 4.18 20.82 5.73
CA ALA A 215 5.46 21.26 6.30
C ALA A 215 6.00 20.40 7.47
N ALA A 216 5.58 19.13 7.56
CA ALA A 216 5.95 18.23 8.64
C ALA A 216 6.85 17.09 8.15
N LEU A 217 7.43 16.34 9.09
CA LEU A 217 8.15 15.10 8.79
C LEU A 217 7.16 14.03 8.31
N ARG A 218 7.60 13.09 7.47
CA ARG A 218 6.74 12.02 6.93
C ARG A 218 5.98 11.19 7.98
N THR A 219 6.51 11.12 9.20
CA THR A 219 5.93 10.40 10.34
C THR A 219 4.89 11.21 11.11
N GLN A 220 4.75 12.50 10.82
CA GLN A 220 3.73 13.38 11.40
C GLN A 220 2.56 13.46 10.43
N TRP A 221 1.47 12.80 10.78
CA TRP A 221 0.30 12.67 9.92
C TRP A 221 -0.77 13.70 10.28
N ARG A 222 -1.55 14.11 9.28
CA ARG A 222 -2.79 14.87 9.40
C ARG A 222 -3.91 14.01 8.83
N LEU A 223 -4.74 13.47 9.70
CA LEU A 223 -5.89 12.64 9.37
C LEU A 223 -7.18 13.44 9.58
N PRO A 224 -8.31 13.03 8.99
CA PRO A 224 -9.62 13.56 9.37
C PRO A 224 -9.84 13.49 10.89
N ARG A 225 -10.51 14.47 11.49
CA ARG A 225 -10.76 14.54 12.94
C ARG A 225 -11.28 13.24 13.54
N TRP A 226 -12.17 12.55 12.82
CA TRP A 226 -12.82 11.33 13.31
C TRP A 226 -11.84 10.17 13.56
N PHE A 227 -10.61 10.21 13.06
CA PHE A 227 -9.56 9.23 13.42
C PHE A 227 -9.10 9.36 14.88
N TYR A 228 -9.34 10.51 15.53
CA TYR A 228 -8.93 10.72 16.90
C TYR A 228 -9.66 9.73 17.84
N PRO A 229 -8.94 9.00 18.70
CA PRO A 229 -9.55 8.05 19.64
C PRO A 229 -10.21 8.79 20.80
N GLU A 230 -11.54 8.87 20.76
CA GLU A 230 -12.37 9.33 21.88
C GLU A 230 -12.72 8.18 22.84
N ALA A 231 -13.31 8.52 23.99
CA ALA A 231 -13.74 7.52 24.97
C ALA A 231 -14.66 6.47 24.31
N GLY A 232 -14.32 5.19 24.49
CA GLY A 232 -15.06 4.08 23.88
C GLY A 232 -14.75 3.80 22.41
N ARG A 233 -13.82 4.53 21.78
CA ARG A 233 -13.34 4.27 20.41
C ARG A 233 -11.88 3.77 20.45
N PRO A 234 -11.63 2.47 20.17
CA PRO A 234 -10.27 1.94 20.17
C PRO A 234 -9.38 2.62 19.11
N PRO A 235 -8.20 3.12 19.46
CA PRO A 235 -7.30 3.78 18.52
C PRO A 235 -6.81 2.84 17.42
N LEU A 236 -6.35 3.44 16.33
CA LEU A 236 -5.57 2.75 15.30
C LEU A 236 -4.44 1.92 15.95
N THR A 237 -4.34 0.63 15.63
CA THR A 237 -3.35 -0.25 16.29
C THR A 237 -1.93 0.30 16.20
N TYR A 238 -1.10 0.04 17.21
CA TYR A 238 0.23 0.64 17.43
C TYR A 238 0.25 2.13 17.80
N HIS A 239 -0.91 2.77 17.92
CA HIS A 239 -1.05 4.18 18.30
C HIS A 239 -1.94 4.37 19.54
N THR A 240 -1.81 3.46 20.52
CA THR A 240 -2.60 3.51 21.77
C THR A 240 -2.14 4.61 22.74
N ASP A 241 -0.90 5.07 22.61
CA ASP A 241 -0.34 6.14 23.41
C ASP A 241 -1.01 7.49 23.03
N PRO A 242 -1.77 8.12 23.94
CA PRO A 242 -2.50 9.36 23.64
C PRO A 242 -1.56 10.53 23.33
N THR A 243 -0.31 10.51 23.80
CA THR A 243 0.67 11.58 23.52
C THR A 243 1.06 11.67 22.05
N ARG A 244 0.77 10.62 21.27
CA ARG A 244 0.97 10.61 19.81
C ARG A 244 -0.11 11.37 19.06
N TRP A 245 -1.21 11.73 19.73
CA TRP A 245 -2.37 12.32 19.10
C TRP A 245 -2.56 13.77 19.55
N ARG A 246 -2.95 14.63 18.61
CA ARG A 246 -3.41 15.99 18.89
C ARG A 246 -4.60 16.29 17.97
N VAL A 247 -5.56 17.05 18.47
CA VAL A 247 -6.66 17.54 17.64
C VAL A 247 -6.50 19.03 17.41
N ASP A 248 -6.78 19.48 16.19
CA ASP A 248 -6.75 20.89 15.82
C ASP A 248 -7.72 21.13 14.65
N GLY A 249 -8.79 21.88 14.92
CA GLY A 249 -9.93 22.05 14.01
C GLY A 249 -10.54 20.71 13.58
N ASP A 250 -10.69 20.54 12.27
CA ASP A 250 -11.26 19.34 11.63
C ASP A 250 -10.25 18.22 11.37
N HIS A 251 -9.09 18.26 12.04
CA HIS A 251 -8.02 17.29 11.83
C HIS A 251 -7.53 16.65 13.13
N ALA A 252 -7.17 15.36 13.00
CA ALA A 252 -6.41 14.62 13.98
C ALA A 252 -4.96 14.52 13.51
N TYR A 253 -4.02 15.03 14.31
CA TYR A 253 -2.60 14.92 14.07
C TYR A 253 -2.06 13.70 14.81
N LEU A 254 -1.29 12.87 14.10
CA LEU A 254 -0.78 11.61 14.60
C LEU A 254 0.73 11.50 14.38
N GLN A 255 1.49 11.21 15.43
CA GLN A 255 2.86 10.73 15.32
C GLN A 255 2.86 9.22 14.99
N SER A 256 2.94 8.90 13.70
CA SER A 256 2.97 7.53 13.17
C SER A 256 4.12 6.73 13.80
N ALA A 257 3.82 5.48 14.17
CA ALA A 257 4.80 4.53 14.65
C ALA A 257 5.84 4.23 13.56
N ALA A 258 7.12 4.22 13.94
CA ALA A 258 8.21 3.82 13.05
C ALA A 258 8.22 2.30 12.80
N ARG A 259 7.79 1.55 13.82
CA ARG A 259 7.65 0.09 13.83
C ARG A 259 6.20 -0.29 13.55
N GLY A 260 6.01 -1.38 12.82
CA GLY A 260 4.70 -1.83 12.35
C GLY A 260 4.50 -1.53 10.87
N GLN A 261 4.04 -2.55 10.13
CA GLN A 261 3.75 -2.45 8.71
C GLN A 261 2.24 -2.30 8.46
N GLU A 262 1.41 -2.78 9.39
CA GLU A 262 -0.04 -2.87 9.25
C GLU A 262 -0.71 -2.16 10.43
N PHE A 263 -1.57 -1.18 10.16
CA PHE A 263 -2.32 -0.45 11.18
C PHE A 263 -3.82 -0.65 10.97
N VAL A 264 -4.48 -1.32 11.91
CA VAL A 264 -5.87 -1.74 11.80
C VAL A 264 -6.78 -0.79 12.58
N LEU A 265 -7.90 -0.41 11.98
CA LEU A 265 -8.99 0.34 12.58
C LEU A 265 -10.31 -0.42 12.37
N ASP A 266 -11.04 -0.69 13.44
CA ASP A 266 -12.35 -1.33 13.36
C ASP A 266 -13.44 -0.29 13.11
N THR A 267 -14.06 -0.30 11.93
CA THR A 267 -15.01 0.75 11.53
C THR A 267 -16.34 0.66 12.27
N THR A 268 -16.57 -0.38 13.08
CA THR A 268 -17.76 -0.45 13.96
C THR A 268 -17.79 0.69 14.98
N TYR A 269 -16.62 1.16 15.41
CA TYR A 269 -16.47 2.31 16.33
C TYR A 269 -16.32 3.66 15.60
N TYR A 270 -16.17 3.62 14.27
CA TYR A 270 -15.85 4.78 13.43
C TYR A 270 -16.73 4.77 12.16
N PRO A 271 -18.03 5.04 12.26
CA PRO A 271 -18.94 5.04 11.11
C PRO A 271 -18.55 6.06 10.03
N GLU A 272 -17.84 7.12 10.40
CA GLU A 272 -17.32 8.17 9.51
C GLU A 272 -16.29 7.64 8.49
N ALA A 273 -15.74 6.45 8.74
CA ALA A 273 -14.77 5.83 7.86
C ALA A 273 -15.34 5.45 6.49
N LEU A 274 -16.63 5.07 6.41
CA LEU A 274 -17.29 4.69 5.17
C LEU A 274 -17.43 5.86 4.17
N PRO A 275 -18.02 7.01 4.53
CA PRO A 275 -18.07 8.16 3.62
C PRO A 275 -16.66 8.67 3.27
N TRP A 276 -15.68 8.54 4.17
CA TRP A 276 -14.28 8.87 3.84
C TRP A 276 -13.68 7.95 2.78
N ILE A 277 -13.86 6.63 2.87
CA ILE A 277 -13.44 5.68 1.83
C ILE A 277 -14.10 6.01 0.49
N ARG A 278 -15.41 6.28 0.50
CA ARG A 278 -16.15 6.65 -0.72
C ARG A 278 -15.56 7.90 -1.38
N ALA A 279 -15.31 8.92 -0.58
CA ALA A 279 -14.67 10.16 -1.04
C ALA A 279 -13.23 9.94 -1.56
N LEU A 280 -12.45 9.05 -0.94
CA LEU A 280 -11.13 8.66 -1.43
C LEU A 280 -11.20 7.99 -2.81
N LEU A 281 -12.17 7.08 -2.98
CA LEU A 281 -12.33 6.26 -4.18
C LEU A 281 -13.17 6.94 -5.28
N GLY A 282 -13.75 8.11 -5.00
CA GLY A 282 -14.58 8.87 -5.94
C GLY A 282 -15.87 8.15 -6.31
N ILE A 283 -16.61 7.67 -5.30
CA ILE A 283 -17.92 6.99 -5.44
C ILE A 283 -18.94 7.46 -4.41
#